data_AF-A0A3A6DC55-F1
#
_entry.id   AF-A0A3A6DC55-F1
#
_cell.length_a   1.000
_cell.length_b   1.000
_cell.length_c   1.000
_cell.angle_alpha   90.00
_cell.angle_beta   90.00
_cell.angle_gamma   90.00
#
_symmetry.space_group_name_H-M   'P 1'
#
loop_
_entity.id
_entity.type
_entity.pdbx_description
1 polymer ?
#
loop_
_entity_poly.entity_id
_entity_poly.type
_entity_poly.pdbx_seq_one_letter_code
_entity_poly.pdbx_strand_id
1 'polypeptide(L)'
;MDEKFNLFLTTVDMRFQEFVSEIHEELLRQGCKCDIKEAKSGYVVSYIEKESKRTLATFVSRKSGMKLRVFAEHIHAYQKLLNTFPEKIKKEIRKASVCKRLLDPNDCNPKCRMGYTFEMDEVVYQKCRYMAFLLTLHEDSNPYIMKLLESELKAAASLV
;
A
#
# COMPACT_ATOMS: atom_id res chain seq x y z
N MET A 1 12.63 -2.66 -18.86
CA MET A 1 11.31 -2.46 -18.22
C MET A 1 10.25 -3.11 -19.10
N ASP A 2 9.27 -3.79 -18.51
CA ASP A 2 8.22 -4.55 -19.22
C ASP A 2 7.30 -3.61 -20.05
N GLU A 3 6.90 -4.04 -21.25
CA GLU A 3 6.06 -3.24 -22.17
C GLU A 3 4.73 -2.81 -21.53
N LYS A 4 4.08 -3.69 -20.77
CA LYS A 4 2.83 -3.37 -20.06
C LYS A 4 3.06 -2.37 -18.94
N PHE A 5 4.23 -2.40 -18.30
CA PHE A 5 4.58 -1.42 -17.28
C PHE A 5 4.79 -0.05 -17.90
N ASN A 6 5.45 0.05 -19.06
CA ASN A 6 5.60 1.31 -19.78
C ASN A 6 4.23 1.89 -20.16
N LEU A 7 3.30 1.07 -20.66
CA LEU A 7 1.92 1.50 -20.93
C LEU A 7 1.22 2.04 -19.68
N PHE A 8 1.34 1.34 -18.54
CA PHE A 8 0.86 1.84 -17.26
C PHE A 8 1.50 3.19 -16.90
N LEU A 9 2.81 3.33 -17.05
CA LEU A 9 3.54 4.54 -16.67
C LEU A 9 3.08 5.77 -17.47
N THR A 10 2.69 5.60 -18.74
CA THR A 10 2.09 6.70 -19.53
C THR A 10 0.76 7.23 -18.95
N THR A 11 0.08 6.45 -18.10
CA THR A 11 -1.14 6.89 -17.40
C THR A 11 -0.85 7.60 -16.07
N VAL A 12 0.39 7.55 -15.59
CA VAL A 12 0.84 8.22 -14.38
C VAL A 12 1.23 9.66 -14.75
N ASP A 13 0.80 10.62 -13.92
CA ASP A 13 1.26 12.02 -14.03
C ASP A 13 2.80 12.07 -14.06
N MET A 14 3.36 12.82 -15.01
CA MET A 14 4.80 12.90 -15.25
C MET A 14 5.60 13.20 -13.98
N ARG A 15 5.04 13.97 -13.05
CA ARG A 15 5.64 14.32 -11.75
C ARG A 15 5.90 13.11 -10.85
N PHE A 16 5.19 12.00 -11.06
CA PHE A 16 5.28 10.81 -10.22
C PHE A 16 5.83 9.60 -10.96
N GLN A 17 6.17 9.71 -12.25
CA GLN A 17 6.66 8.58 -13.05
C GLN A 17 7.99 8.04 -12.52
N GLU A 18 8.90 8.93 -12.12
CA GLU A 18 10.18 8.53 -11.50
C GLU A 18 9.94 7.75 -10.21
N PHE A 19 9.16 8.30 -9.27
CA PHE A 19 8.83 7.62 -8.02
C PHE A 19 8.10 6.27 -8.21
N VAL A 20 7.20 6.18 -9.20
CA VAL A 20 6.53 4.91 -9.55
C VAL A 20 7.52 3.89 -10.08
N SER A 21 8.52 4.33 -10.85
CA SER A 21 9.59 3.48 -11.37
C SER A 21 10.53 3.03 -10.25
N GLU A 22 10.86 3.90 -9.30
CA GLU A 22 11.65 3.54 -8.10
C GLU A 22 10.96 2.45 -7.28
N ILE A 23 9.65 2.61 -6.98
CA ILE A 23 8.88 1.57 -6.29
C ILE A 23 8.89 0.26 -7.09
N HIS A 24 8.72 0.35 -8.41
CA HIS A 24 8.73 -0.83 -9.27
C HIS A 24 10.05 -1.59 -9.15
N GLU A 25 11.17 -0.88 -9.29
CA GLU A 25 12.51 -1.46 -9.21
C GLU A 25 12.81 -2.02 -7.83
N GLU A 26 12.47 -1.30 -6.76
CA GLU A 26 12.63 -1.77 -5.38
C GLU A 26 11.89 -3.09 -5.17
N LEU A 27 10.60 -3.14 -5.51
CA LEU A 27 9.78 -4.33 -5.28
C LEU A 27 10.25 -5.53 -6.10
N LEU A 28 10.68 -5.32 -7.35
CA LEU A 28 11.28 -6.38 -8.15
C LEU A 28 12.61 -6.88 -7.57
N ARG A 29 13.45 -5.97 -7.06
CA ARG A 29 14.73 -6.32 -6.42
C ARG A 29 14.54 -7.15 -5.16
N GLN A 30 13.48 -6.87 -4.40
CA GLN A 30 13.05 -7.66 -3.23
C GLN A 30 12.33 -8.96 -3.62
N GLY A 31 12.35 -9.34 -4.90
CA GLY A 31 11.85 -10.62 -5.37
C GLY A 31 10.35 -10.66 -5.63
N CYS A 32 9.62 -9.54 -5.57
CA CYS A 32 8.21 -9.52 -5.94
C CYS A 32 8.02 -9.83 -7.43
N LYS A 33 6.91 -10.48 -7.77
CA LYS A 33 6.37 -10.56 -9.12
C LYS A 33 5.42 -9.39 -9.35
N CYS A 34 5.60 -8.66 -10.44
CA CYS A 34 4.64 -7.67 -10.91
C CYS A 34 3.51 -8.37 -11.70
N ASP A 35 2.26 -8.04 -11.37
CA ASP A 35 1.03 -8.46 -12.07
C ASP A 35 0.24 -7.22 -12.50
N ILE A 36 0.12 -7.01 -13.82
CA ILE A 36 -0.53 -5.85 -14.41
C ILE A 36 -1.83 -6.29 -15.08
N LYS A 37 -2.95 -5.71 -14.64
CA LYS A 37 -4.28 -5.96 -15.19
C LYS A 37 -4.94 -4.66 -15.61
N GLU A 38 -5.61 -4.70 -16.75
CA GLU A 38 -6.53 -3.63 -17.14
C GLU A 38 -7.80 -3.69 -16.29
N ALA A 39 -8.33 -2.52 -15.96
CA ALA A 39 -9.54 -2.33 -15.21
C ALA A 39 -10.33 -1.15 -15.79
N LYS A 40 -11.59 -1.01 -15.38
CA LYS A 40 -12.49 0.05 -15.86
C LYS A 40 -11.92 1.49 -15.73
N SER A 41 -10.94 1.70 -14.86
CA SER A 41 -10.36 3.02 -14.59
C SER A 41 -8.85 3.07 -14.86
N GLY A 42 -8.36 2.31 -15.84
CA GLY A 42 -6.94 2.23 -16.19
C GLY A 42 -6.32 0.92 -15.71
N TYR A 43 -5.10 0.96 -15.19
CA TYR A 43 -4.41 -0.25 -14.74
C TYR A 43 -4.53 -0.47 -13.24
N VAL A 44 -4.48 -1.75 -12.85
CA VAL A 44 -4.16 -2.21 -11.50
C VAL A 44 -2.83 -2.95 -11.59
N VAL A 45 -1.82 -2.42 -10.91
CA VAL A 45 -0.46 -2.99 -10.90
C VAL A 45 -0.18 -3.51 -9.51
N SER A 46 -0.09 -4.83 -9.36
CA SER A 46 0.09 -5.50 -8.07
C SER A 46 1.48 -6.12 -7.97
N TYR A 47 2.11 -6.00 -6.81
CA TYR A 47 3.38 -6.64 -6.50
C TYR A 47 3.14 -7.77 -5.50
N ILE A 48 3.48 -8.98 -5.91
CA ILE A 48 3.15 -10.22 -5.20
C ILE A 48 4.45 -10.91 -4.81
N GLU A 49 4.66 -11.17 -3.54
CA GLU A 49 5.79 -11.96 -3.06
C GLU A 49 5.75 -13.38 -3.66
N LYS A 50 6.88 -13.85 -4.16
CA LYS A 50 6.94 -15.14 -4.86
C LYS A 50 6.71 -16.33 -3.94
N GLU A 51 7.20 -16.27 -2.70
CA GLU A 51 7.10 -17.35 -1.72
C GLU A 51 5.73 -17.40 -1.06
N SER A 52 5.34 -16.31 -0.40
CA SER A 52 4.09 -16.24 0.36
C SER A 52 2.84 -16.11 -0.53
N LYS A 53 3.01 -15.76 -1.81
CA LYS A 53 1.95 -15.38 -2.76
C LYS A 53 1.08 -14.22 -2.27
N ARG A 54 1.54 -13.45 -1.27
CA ARG A 54 0.82 -12.31 -0.74
C ARG A 54 1.11 -11.07 -1.56
N THR A 55 0.09 -10.26 -1.79
CA THR A 55 0.27 -8.94 -2.39
C THR A 55 0.82 -8.00 -1.33
N LEU A 56 1.97 -7.40 -1.62
CA LEU A 56 2.63 -6.42 -0.77
C LEU A 56 2.13 -5.01 -1.08
N ALA A 57 2.02 -4.68 -2.37
CA ALA A 57 1.60 -3.35 -2.80
C ALA A 57 0.75 -3.40 -4.08
N THR A 58 -0.08 -2.38 -4.28
CA THR A 58 -0.88 -2.24 -5.50
C THR A 58 -1.04 -0.78 -5.88
N PHE A 59 -0.61 -0.40 -7.08
CA PHE A 59 -1.00 0.88 -7.66
C PHE A 59 -2.45 0.84 -8.12
N VAL A 60 -3.21 1.87 -7.77
CA VAL A 60 -4.63 2.01 -8.06
C VAL A 60 -4.89 3.38 -8.66
N SER A 61 -5.34 3.37 -9.90
CA SER A 61 -5.84 4.56 -10.58
C SER A 61 -7.22 4.97 -10.02
N ARG A 62 -7.34 6.24 -9.64
CA ARG A 62 -8.59 6.86 -9.16
C ARG A 62 -8.77 8.22 -9.83
N LYS A 63 -10.00 8.72 -9.83
CA LYS A 63 -10.31 10.10 -10.30
C LYS A 63 -9.47 11.17 -9.57
N SER A 64 -9.13 10.92 -8.31
CA SER A 64 -8.33 11.84 -7.48
C SER A 64 -6.82 11.70 -7.67
N GLY A 65 -6.36 10.97 -8.69
CA GLY A 65 -4.94 10.69 -8.93
C GLY A 65 -4.51 9.27 -8.59
N MET A 66 -3.23 8.99 -8.83
CA MET A 66 -2.62 7.70 -8.55
C MET A 66 -2.48 7.49 -7.04
N LYS A 67 -2.79 6.27 -6.59
CA LYS A 67 -2.62 5.85 -5.21
C LYS A 67 -1.80 4.58 -5.13
N LEU A 68 -1.03 4.43 -4.06
CA LEU A 68 -0.44 3.15 -3.70
C LEU A 68 -1.18 2.58 -2.50
N ARG A 69 -1.69 1.35 -2.65
CA ARG A 69 -2.11 0.54 -1.52
C ARG A 69 -0.91 -0.25 -1.02
N VAL A 70 -0.57 -0.10 0.25
CA VAL A 70 0.39 -0.96 0.94
C VAL A 70 -0.35 -1.93 1.84
N PHE A 71 -0.02 -3.22 1.76
CA PHE A 71 -0.54 -4.25 2.65
C PHE A 71 0.45 -4.45 3.80
N ALA A 72 0.31 -3.62 4.82
CA ALA A 72 1.16 -3.59 6.01
C ALA A 72 0.82 -4.73 6.99
N GLU A 73 1.13 -5.98 6.62
CA GLU A 73 0.82 -7.15 7.47
C GLU A 73 1.55 -7.11 8.80
N HIS A 74 2.73 -6.52 8.82
CA HIS A 74 3.60 -6.47 9.98
C HIS A 74 3.61 -5.10 10.66
N ILE A 75 2.52 -4.32 10.50
CA ILE A 75 2.43 -2.94 11.01
C ILE A 75 2.81 -2.82 12.49
N HIS A 76 2.52 -3.83 13.32
CA HIS A 76 2.90 -3.86 14.73
C HIS A 76 4.42 -3.74 14.98
N ALA A 77 5.25 -4.25 14.06
CA ALA A 77 6.70 -4.22 14.18
C ALA A 77 7.28 -2.80 13.97
N TYR A 78 6.55 -1.93 13.28
CA TYR A 78 7.04 -0.59 12.90
C TYR A 78 5.98 0.52 13.09
N GLN A 79 4.94 0.32 13.88
CA GLN A 79 3.85 1.30 14.05
C GLN A 79 4.33 2.67 14.55
N LYS A 80 5.47 2.75 15.24
CA LYS A 80 6.11 4.03 15.63
C LYS A 80 6.45 4.91 14.42
N LEU A 81 6.68 4.32 13.25
CA LEU A 81 6.88 5.04 11.99
C LEU A 81 5.68 5.95 11.66
N LEU A 82 4.46 5.52 11.98
CA LEU A 82 3.24 6.27 11.67
C LEU A 82 3.21 7.65 12.35
N ASN A 83 3.84 7.76 13.53
CA ASN A 83 3.93 9.04 14.27
C ASN A 83 4.79 10.06 13.52
N THR A 84 5.70 9.61 12.64
CA THR A 84 6.58 10.47 11.85
C THR A 84 5.93 10.98 10.56
N PHE A 85 4.76 10.44 10.19
CA PHE A 85 4.11 10.82 8.94
C PHE A 85 3.62 12.27 8.99
N PRO A 86 3.63 12.98 7.86
CA PRO A 86 3.05 14.31 7.78
C PRO A 86 1.54 14.22 7.98
N GLU A 87 0.97 15.30 8.54
CA GLU A 87 -0.45 15.36 8.91
C GLU A 87 -1.39 15.03 7.74
N LYS A 88 -1.01 15.38 6.52
CA LYS A 88 -1.76 15.04 5.30
C LYS A 88 -1.95 13.53 5.13
N ILE A 89 -0.90 12.73 5.34
CA ILE A 89 -0.97 11.26 5.26
C ILE A 89 -1.76 10.71 6.45
N LYS A 90 -1.48 11.19 7.66
CA LYS A 90 -2.20 10.79 8.87
C LYS A 90 -3.70 11.00 8.72
N LYS A 91 -4.12 12.12 8.13
CA LYS A 91 -5.54 12.41 7.82
C LYS A 91 -6.15 11.41 6.83
N GLU A 92 -5.40 10.93 5.83
CA GLU A 92 -5.88 9.87 4.93
C GLU A 92 -6.09 8.55 5.71
N ILE A 93 -5.13 8.16 6.55
CA ILE A 93 -5.22 6.96 7.40
C ILE A 93 -6.42 7.06 8.36
N ARG A 94 -6.60 8.21 9.02
CA ARG A 94 -7.73 8.46 9.93
C ARG A 94 -9.08 8.39 9.20
N LYS A 95 -9.16 8.87 7.96
CA LYS A 95 -10.38 8.82 7.13
C LYS A 95 -10.66 7.44 6.54
N ALA A 96 -9.69 6.52 6.52
CA ALA A 96 -9.91 5.18 6.04
C ALA A 96 -11.06 4.49 6.81
N SER A 97 -11.80 3.63 6.11
CA SER A 97 -12.92 2.92 6.73
C SER A 97 -12.46 2.04 7.88
N VAL A 98 -13.30 1.96 8.92
CA VAL A 98 -13.11 1.00 10.00
C VAL A 98 -13.14 -0.43 9.45
N CYS A 99 -12.41 -1.34 10.09
CA CYS A 99 -12.55 -2.74 9.75
C CYS A 99 -13.87 -3.27 10.32
N LYS A 100 -14.87 -3.48 9.45
CA LYS A 100 -16.15 -4.05 9.88
C LYS A 100 -15.99 -5.43 10.52
N ARG A 101 -15.06 -6.24 10.01
CA ARG A 101 -14.78 -7.59 10.55
C ARG A 101 -14.18 -7.60 11.95
N LEU A 102 -13.48 -6.53 12.37
CA LEU A 102 -13.01 -6.37 13.75
C LEU A 102 -14.16 -6.00 14.69
N LEU A 103 -15.25 -5.43 14.17
CA LEU A 103 -16.44 -5.06 14.94
C LEU A 103 -17.46 -6.21 14.99
N ASP A 104 -17.67 -6.88 13.86
CA ASP A 104 -18.52 -8.07 13.72
C ASP A 104 -17.80 -9.11 12.84
N PRO A 105 -17.41 -10.28 13.38
CA PRO A 105 -16.73 -11.34 12.65
C PRO A 105 -17.46 -11.85 11.40
N ASN A 106 -18.78 -11.72 11.33
CA ASN A 106 -19.60 -12.16 10.19
C ASN A 106 -19.66 -11.13 9.06
N ASP A 107 -19.18 -9.91 9.32
CA ASP A 107 -19.24 -8.82 8.38
C ASP A 107 -18.09 -8.91 7.34
N CYS A 108 -18.27 -8.27 6.18
CA CYS A 108 -17.43 -8.41 4.97
C CYS A 108 -17.49 -9.76 4.23
N ASN A 109 -16.95 -9.79 3.01
CA ASN A 109 -16.83 -11.00 2.19
C ASN A 109 -16.04 -12.11 2.91
N PRO A 110 -16.42 -13.40 2.80
CA PRO A 110 -15.75 -14.53 3.47
C PRO A 110 -14.23 -14.58 3.31
N LYS A 111 -13.70 -14.19 2.14
CA LYS A 111 -12.25 -14.16 1.85
C LYS A 111 -11.49 -12.97 2.48
N CYS A 112 -12.16 -12.09 3.23
CA CYS A 112 -11.54 -10.93 3.86
C CYS A 112 -10.58 -11.36 4.98
N ARG A 113 -9.30 -10.96 4.89
CA ARG A 113 -8.25 -11.34 5.84
C ARG A 113 -8.16 -10.45 7.08
N MET A 114 -9.30 -9.89 7.51
CA MET A 114 -9.38 -8.92 8.61
C MET A 114 -8.54 -7.64 8.36
N GLY A 115 -8.80 -6.61 9.14
CA GLY A 115 -8.10 -5.32 9.06
C GLY A 115 -6.87 -5.27 9.95
N TYR A 116 -6.44 -4.04 10.23
CA TYR A 116 -5.32 -3.76 11.11
C TYR A 116 -5.82 -3.13 12.41
N THR A 117 -5.15 -3.47 13.51
CA THR A 117 -5.16 -2.69 14.74
C THR A 117 -3.78 -2.08 14.90
N PHE A 118 -3.64 -0.77 15.06
CA PHE A 118 -2.33 -0.13 15.25
C PHE A 118 -2.48 1.17 16.03
N GLU A 119 -1.39 1.65 16.62
CA GLU A 119 -1.32 2.96 17.27
C GLU A 119 -0.69 4.01 16.34
N MET A 120 -1.27 5.20 16.31
CA MET A 120 -0.69 6.38 15.67
C MET A 120 -1.05 7.62 16.50
N ASP A 121 -0.05 8.39 16.90
CA ASP A 121 -0.16 9.55 17.80
C ASP A 121 -0.94 9.22 19.09
N GLU A 122 -0.55 8.11 19.75
CA GLU A 122 -1.15 7.61 21.00
C GLU A 122 -2.63 7.21 20.88
N VAL A 123 -3.17 7.16 19.66
CA VAL A 123 -4.54 6.72 19.38
C VAL A 123 -4.53 5.37 18.69
N VAL A 124 -5.30 4.42 19.23
CA VAL A 124 -5.50 3.11 18.62
C VAL A 124 -6.55 3.18 17.51
N TYR A 125 -6.20 2.68 16.33
CA TYR A 125 -7.05 2.62 15.16
C TYR A 125 -7.31 1.18 14.71
N GLN A 126 -8.55 0.89 14.34
CA GLN A 126 -8.97 -0.37 13.72
C GLN A 126 -9.43 -0.13 12.28
N LYS A 127 -8.55 -0.29 11.30
CA LYS A 127 -8.80 0.12 9.90
C LYS A 127 -8.88 -1.05 8.94
N CYS A 128 -9.72 -0.89 7.91
CA CYS A 128 -9.87 -1.88 6.85
C CYS A 128 -8.54 -2.06 6.08
N ARG A 129 -8.11 -3.30 5.91
CA ARG A 129 -6.88 -3.69 5.20
C ARG A 129 -6.71 -3.05 3.83
N TYR A 130 -7.81 -2.91 3.08
CA TYR A 130 -7.76 -2.36 1.72
C TYR A 130 -7.78 -0.83 1.66
N MET A 131 -8.03 -0.17 2.80
CA MET A 131 -8.24 1.28 2.87
C MET A 131 -7.25 1.99 3.79
N ALA A 132 -6.74 1.32 4.83
CA ALA A 132 -5.88 1.90 5.87
C ALA A 132 -4.68 2.64 5.28
N PHE A 133 -3.96 1.97 4.37
CA PHE A 133 -2.77 2.50 3.71
C PHE A 133 -2.97 2.61 2.20
N LEU A 134 -4.14 3.14 1.80
CA LEU A 134 -4.40 3.53 0.41
C LEU A 134 -4.00 5.01 0.22
N LEU A 135 -2.69 5.22 0.08
CA LEU A 135 -2.05 6.53 0.16
C LEU A 135 -1.97 7.20 -1.22
N THR A 136 -2.29 8.49 -1.27
CA THR A 136 -2.17 9.28 -2.51
C THR A 136 -0.71 9.65 -2.78
N LEU A 137 -0.26 9.50 -4.03
CA LEU A 137 1.06 9.95 -4.46
C LEU A 137 1.11 11.48 -4.45
N HIS A 138 2.15 12.01 -3.84
CA HIS A 138 2.41 13.44 -3.68
C HIS A 138 3.87 13.62 -3.27
N GLU A 139 4.51 14.72 -3.64
CA GLU A 139 5.92 14.99 -3.28
C GLU A 139 6.17 14.84 -1.78
N ASP A 140 5.31 15.44 -0.94
CA ASP A 140 5.38 15.29 0.53
C ASP A 140 5.09 13.87 1.07
N SER A 141 4.34 13.04 0.34
CA SER A 141 3.95 11.70 0.82
C SER A 141 4.86 10.58 0.32
N ASN A 142 5.46 10.75 -0.84
CA ASN A 142 6.25 9.74 -1.53
C ASN A 142 7.39 9.16 -0.66
N PRO A 143 8.22 9.97 0.05
CA PRO A 143 9.26 9.43 0.91
C PRO A 143 8.72 8.54 2.04
N TYR A 144 7.53 8.86 2.57
CA TYR A 144 6.90 8.08 3.64
C TYR A 144 6.22 6.83 3.13
N ILE A 145 5.69 6.86 1.90
CA ILE A 145 5.20 5.67 1.21
C ILE A 145 6.35 4.68 1.00
N MET A 146 7.53 5.14 0.56
CA MET A 146 8.70 4.28 0.40
C MET A 146 9.16 3.70 1.75
N LYS A 147 9.29 4.53 2.79
CA LYS A 147 9.63 4.05 4.15
C LYS A 147 8.66 3.01 4.68
N LEU A 148 7.37 3.15 4.37
CA LEU A 148 6.34 2.17 4.76
C LEU A 148 6.57 0.83 4.06
N LEU A 149 6.87 0.84 2.76
CA LEU A 149 7.20 -0.37 2.00
C LEU A 149 8.47 -1.05 2.53
N GLU A 150 9.55 -0.28 2.70
CA GLU A 150 10.83 -0.80 3.21
C GLU A 150 10.67 -1.42 4.60
N SER A 151 9.88 -0.78 5.47
CA SER A 151 9.60 -1.31 6.81
C SER A 151 8.82 -2.62 6.78
N GLU A 152 7.83 -2.72 5.89
CA GLU A 152 7.07 -3.96 5.69
C GLU A 152 7.97 -5.08 5.15
N LEU A 153 8.79 -4.79 4.14
CA LEU A 153 9.75 -5.73 3.56
C LEU A 153 10.77 -6.22 4.60
N LYS A 154 11.34 -5.31 5.39
CA LYS A 154 12.29 -5.63 6.45
C LYS A 154 11.64 -6.49 7.54
N ALA A 155 10.41 -6.16 7.94
CA ALA A 155 9.69 -6.92 8.94
C ALA A 155 9.36 -8.34 8.44
N ALA A 156 8.96 -8.49 7.18
CA ALA A 156 8.72 -9.80 6.57
C ALA A 156 9.99 -10.65 6.51
N ALA A 157 11.14 -10.06 6.17
CA ALA A 157 12.43 -10.76 6.13
C ALA A 157 12.95 -11.18 7.52
N SER A 158 12.58 -10.45 8.58
CA SER A 158 13.02 -10.74 9.96
C SER A 158 12.26 -11.91 10.62
N LEU A 159 11.29 -12.49 9.90
CA LEU A 159 10.49 -13.64 10.34
C LEU A 159 10.93 -14.98 9.70
N VAL A 160 11.98 -14.94 8.88
CA VAL A 160 12.62 -16.09 8.21
C VAL A 160 13.92 -16.43 8.92
#